data_AF-X7YJC2-F1
#
_entry.id   AF-X7YJC2-F1
#
_cell.length_a   1.000
_cell.length_b   1.000
_cell.length_c   1.000
_cell.angle_alpha   90.00
_cell.angle_beta   90.00
_cell.angle_gamma   90.00
#
_symmetry.space_group_name_H-M   'P 1'
#
loop_
_entity.id
_entity.type
_entity.pdbx_description
1 polymer ?
#
loop_
_entity_poly.entity_id
_entity_poly.type
_entity_poly.pdbx_seq_one_letter_code
_entity_poly.pdbx_strand_id
1 'polypeptide(L)'
;MGSLHRRADTIAAALGEAAAADSVSAIVLRVDSPGGAVNAAETIWRAVVKARERGKPVVASMGAVAASGGYYISTAADAIVANPATITGSIGVMAGKLVAAT
;
A
#
# COMPACT_ATOMS: atom_id res chain seq x y z
N MET A 1 15.07 2.36 -9.93
CA MET A 1 13.64 2.52 -10.29
C MET A 1 12.91 1.19 -10.52
N GLY A 2 13.46 0.22 -11.26
CA GLY A 2 12.71 -0.98 -11.70
C GLY A 2 12.34 -2.02 -10.64
N SER A 3 13.03 -2.11 -9.50
CA SER A 3 12.74 -3.14 -8.47
C SER A 3 11.50 -2.83 -7.63
N LEU A 4 11.22 -1.54 -7.37
CA LEU A 4 10.04 -1.11 -6.59
C LEU A 4 8.73 -1.32 -7.36
N HIS A 5 8.74 -1.07 -8.67
CA HIS A 5 7.59 -1.35 -9.54
C HIS A 5 7.26 -2.84 -9.56
N ARG A 6 8.28 -3.69 -9.77
CA ARG A 6 8.09 -5.14 -9.79
C ARG A 6 7.47 -5.67 -8.50
N ARG A 7 7.87 -5.13 -7.33
CA ARG A 7 7.28 -5.49 -6.03
C ARG A 7 5.82 -5.05 -5.91
N ALA A 8 5.49 -3.85 -6.38
CA ALA A 8 4.10 -3.38 -6.41
C ALA A 8 3.22 -4.24 -7.32
N ASP A 9 3.73 -4.64 -8.49
CA ASP A 9 3.03 -5.52 -9.41
C ASP A 9 2.77 -6.90 -8.77
N THR A 10 3.74 -7.44 -8.02
CA THR A 10 3.57 -8.70 -7.26
C THR A 10 2.46 -8.57 -6.20
N ILE A 11 2.44 -7.46 -5.45
CA ILE A 11 1.39 -7.23 -4.43
C ILE A 11 0.03 -7.05 -5.10
N ALA A 12 -0.05 -6.30 -6.20
CA ALA A 12 -1.28 -6.09 -6.94
C ALA A 12 -1.83 -7.40 -7.55
N ALA A 13 -0.95 -8.27 -8.06
CA ALA A 13 -1.33 -9.59 -8.56
C ALA A 13 -1.89 -10.45 -7.42
N ALA A 14 -1.21 -10.53 -6.27
CA ALA A 14 -1.68 -11.29 -5.11
C ALA A 14 -3.04 -10.78 -4.58
N LEU A 15 -3.27 -9.47 -4.56
CA LEU A 15 -4.57 -8.88 -4.23
C LEU A 15 -5.64 -9.29 -5.24
N GLY A 16 -5.31 -9.31 -6.53
CA GLY A 16 -6.21 -9.76 -7.59
C GLY A 16 -6.58 -11.24 -7.48
N GLU A 17 -5.60 -12.11 -7.21
CA GLU A 17 -5.81 -13.55 -6.99
C GLU A 17 -6.68 -13.81 -5.77
N ALA A 18 -6.37 -13.18 -4.64
CA ALA A 18 -7.18 -13.27 -3.42
C ALA A 18 -8.60 -12.74 -3.66
N ALA A 19 -8.76 -11.68 -4.45
CA ALA A 19 -10.07 -11.14 -4.76
C ALA A 19 -10.91 -12.01 -5.70
N ALA A 20 -10.27 -12.82 -6.54
CA ALA A 20 -10.94 -13.75 -7.46
C ALA A 20 -11.27 -15.10 -6.81
N ALA A 21 -10.65 -15.45 -5.69
CA ALA A 21 -10.88 -16.71 -5.01
C ALA A 21 -12.19 -16.67 -4.19
N ASP A 22 -13.12 -17.57 -4.50
CA ASP A 22 -14.38 -17.71 -3.75
C ASP A 22 -14.15 -18.17 -2.30
N SER A 23 -13.06 -18.91 -2.06
CA SER A 23 -12.65 -19.37 -0.73
C SER A 23 -12.14 -18.25 0.19
N VAL A 24 -11.81 -17.08 -0.35
CA VAL A 24 -11.30 -15.94 0.43
C VAL A 24 -12.46 -15.04 0.82
N SER A 25 -12.80 -14.96 2.10
CA SER A 25 -13.91 -14.11 2.57
C SER A 25 -13.52 -12.64 2.80
N ALA A 26 -12.24 -12.35 3.05
CA ALA A 26 -11.72 -11.01 3.31
C ALA A 26 -10.19 -10.97 3.11
N ILE A 27 -9.60 -9.77 3.05
CA ILE A 27 -8.16 -9.56 2.88
C ILE A 27 -7.63 -8.70 4.02
N VAL A 28 -6.53 -9.15 4.64
CA VAL A 28 -5.75 -8.31 5.56
C VAL A 28 -4.50 -7.82 4.82
N LEU A 29 -4.46 -6.51 4.55
CA LEU A 29 -3.29 -5.86 3.96
C LEU A 29 -2.31 -5.50 5.07
N ARG A 30 -1.28 -6.32 5.27
CA ARG A 30 -0.21 -6.04 6.22
C ARG A 30 0.74 -4.98 5.65
N VAL A 31 0.84 -3.82 6.31
CA VAL A 31 1.69 -2.71 5.87
C VAL A 31 2.79 -2.44 6.90
N ASP A 32 4.04 -2.72 6.53
CA ASP A 32 5.23 -2.34 7.29
C ASP A 32 6.24 -1.66 6.35
N SER A 33 6.05 -0.36 6.11
CA SER A 33 6.76 0.40 5.09
C SER A 33 6.93 1.88 5.44
N PRO A 34 8.13 2.47 5.24
CA PRO A 34 8.36 3.91 5.38
C PRO A 34 7.83 4.73 4.19
N GLY A 35 7.37 4.07 3.11
CA GLY A 35 6.92 4.72 1.88
C GLY A 35 7.71 4.25 0.66
N GLY A 36 7.69 5.07 -0.40
CA GLY A 36 8.36 4.72 -1.64
C GLY A 36 7.86 5.52 -2.84
N ALA A 37 7.98 4.94 -4.02
CA ALA A 37 7.58 5.59 -5.26
C ALA A 37 6.05 5.74 -5.35
N VAL A 38 5.58 6.94 -5.69
CA VAL A 38 4.14 7.28 -5.76
C VAL A 38 3.39 6.38 -6.73
N ASN A 39 3.97 6.12 -7.90
CA ASN A 39 3.37 5.24 -8.91
C ASN A 39 3.25 3.78 -8.44
N ALA A 40 4.22 3.28 -7.66
CA ALA A 40 4.15 1.94 -7.08
C ALA A 40 3.05 1.84 -6.01
N ALA A 41 2.91 2.88 -5.17
CA ALA A 41 1.83 2.96 -4.19
C ALA A 41 0.45 3.02 -4.89
N GLU A 42 0.33 3.81 -5.96
CA GLU A 42 -0.89 3.91 -6.75
C GLU A 42 -1.32 2.57 -7.36
N THR A 43 -0.37 1.79 -7.89
CA THR A 43 -0.65 0.43 -8.41
C THR A 43 -1.28 -0.46 -7.34
N ILE A 44 -0.71 -0.48 -6.12
CA ILE A 44 -1.24 -1.29 -5.01
C ILE A 44 -2.59 -0.74 -4.56
N TRP A 45 -2.72 0.58 -4.41
CA TRP A 45 -3.96 1.24 -3.99
C TRP A 45 -5.13 0.86 -4.91
N ARG A 46 -4.93 0.90 -6.24
CA ARG A 46 -5.95 0.49 -7.21
C ARG A 46 -6.30 -0.99 -7.11
N ALA A 47 -5.34 -1.85 -6.79
CA ALA A 47 -5.61 -3.27 -6.58
C ALA A 47 -6.47 -3.51 -5.33
N VAL A 48 -6.23 -2.76 -4.25
CA VAL A 48 -7.07 -2.79 -3.03
C VAL A 48 -8.49 -2.35 -3.35
N VAL A 49 -8.67 -1.25 -4.08
CA VAL A 49 -10.00 -0.78 -4.51
C VAL A 49 -10.73 -1.84 -5.31
N LYS A 50 -10.08 -2.45 -6.31
CA LYS A 50 -10.68 -3.52 -7.12
C LYS A 50 -11.09 -4.74 -6.30
N ALA A 51 -10.32 -5.09 -5.27
CA ALA A 51 -10.69 -6.18 -4.36
C ALA A 51 -11.99 -5.86 -3.59
N ARG A 52 -12.12 -4.62 -3.11
CA ARG A 52 -13.32 -4.13 -2.43
C ARG A 52 -14.53 -4.04 -3.35
N GLU A 53 -14.35 -3.57 -4.59
CA GLU A 53 -15.41 -3.53 -5.62
C GLU A 53 -15.94 -4.93 -5.96
N ARG A 54 -15.11 -5.98 -5.79
CA ARG A 54 -15.54 -7.40 -5.90
C ARG A 54 -16.23 -7.93 -4.64
N GLY A 55 -16.49 -7.07 -3.66
CA GLY A 55 -17.17 -7.43 -2.42
C GLY A 55 -16.26 -8.10 -1.38
N LYS A 56 -14.93 -8.08 -1.55
CA LYS A 56 -14.00 -8.58 -0.53
C LYS A 56 -13.64 -7.44 0.43
N PRO A 57 -14.03 -7.51 1.72
CA PRO A 57 -13.60 -6.53 2.70
C PRO A 57 -12.08 -6.53 2.83
N VAL A 58 -11.47 -5.34 2.88
CA VAL A 58 -10.03 -5.19 3.08
C VAL A 58 -9.76 -4.41 4.36
N VAL A 59 -8.95 -4.98 5.26
CA VAL A 59 -8.47 -4.30 6.47
C VAL A 59 -6.98 -4.07 6.35
N ALA A 60 -6.53 -2.82 6.43
CA ALA A 60 -5.12 -2.50 6.55
C ALA A 60 -4.67 -2.70 8.01
N SER A 61 -3.67 -3.56 8.22
CA SER A 61 -3.02 -3.77 9.50
C SER A 61 -1.63 -3.16 9.46
N MET A 62 -1.44 -2.04 10.15
CA MET A 62 -0.15 -1.35 10.18
C MET A 62 0.83 -2.03 11.15
N GLY A 63 2.08 -2.15 10.71
CA GLY A 63 3.19 -2.70 11.47
C GLY A 63 3.91 -1.67 12.31
N ALA A 64 5.25 -1.78 12.37
CA ALA A 64 6.05 -0.79 13.09
C ALA A 64 5.98 0.56 12.37
N VAL A 65 5.99 0.55 11.03
CA VAL A 65 5.92 1.77 10.22
C VAL A 65 4.90 1.61 9.10
N ALA A 66 4.07 2.62 8.86
CA ALA A 66 3.17 2.68 7.70
C ALA A 66 3.01 4.14 7.25
N ALA A 67 4.09 4.71 6.72
CA ALA A 67 4.20 6.14 6.42
C ALA A 67 4.26 6.43 4.91
N SER A 68 3.94 7.66 4.49
CA SER A 68 4.01 8.14 3.10
C SER A 68 3.28 7.18 2.14
N GLY A 69 3.96 6.53 1.20
CA GLY A 69 3.37 5.51 0.32
C GLY A 69 2.71 4.33 1.06
N GLY A 70 3.19 3.95 2.25
CA GLY A 70 2.55 2.94 3.10
C GLY A 70 1.21 3.42 3.68
N TYR A 71 1.14 4.69 4.07
CA TYR A 71 -0.12 5.31 4.46
C TYR A 71 -1.06 5.42 3.25
N TYR A 72 -0.53 5.85 2.10
CA TYR A 72 -1.26 5.96 0.83
C TYR A 72 -2.03 4.68 0.53
N ILE A 73 -1.35 3.52 0.42
CA ILE A 73 -2.02 2.25 0.09
C ILE A 73 -3.07 1.85 1.14
N SER A 74 -2.85 2.20 2.41
CA SER A 74 -3.76 1.88 3.50
C SER A 74 -5.09 2.63 3.39
N THR A 75 -5.11 3.80 2.77
CA THR A 75 -6.32 4.61 2.60
C THR A 75 -7.39 3.97 1.71
N ALA A 76 -7.04 2.98 0.89
CA ALA A 76 -8.00 2.25 0.06
C ALA A 76 -8.81 1.23 0.85
N ALA A 77 -8.35 0.81 2.04
CA ALA A 77 -8.98 -0.23 2.85
C ALA A 77 -10.32 0.23 3.47
N ASP A 78 -11.18 -0.72 3.86
CA ASP A 78 -12.42 -0.45 4.59
C ASP A 78 -12.15 0.00 6.03
N ALA A 79 -11.09 -0.53 6.64
CA ALA A 79 -10.65 -0.15 7.97
C ALA A 79 -9.12 -0.14 8.05
N ILE A 80 -8.58 0.74 8.89
CA ILE A 80 -7.16 0.83 9.20
C ILE A 80 -6.99 0.60 10.70
N VAL A 81 -6.18 -0.39 11.05
CA VAL A 81 -5.82 -0.71 12.44
C VAL A 81 -4.33 -0.48 12.62
N ALA A 82 -3.98 0.28 13.65
CA ALA A 82 -2.60 0.58 14.01
C ALA A 82 -2.37 0.36 15.50
N ASN A 83 -1.15 -0.03 15.86
CA ASN A 83 -0.72 0.00 17.25
C ASN A 83 -0.53 1.47 17.68
N PRO A 84 -0.80 1.85 18.94
CA PRO A 84 -0.46 3.19 19.43
C PRO A 84 0.99 3.63 19.17
N ALA A 85 1.92 2.68 19.08
CA ALA A 85 3.34 2.93 18.79
C ALA A 85 3.70 2.87 17.29
N THR A 86 2.75 2.58 16.39
CA THR A 86 3.00 2.57 14.94
C THR A 86 3.38 3.96 14.46
N ILE A 87 4.50 4.08 13.74
CA ILE A 87 4.89 5.31 13.05
C ILE A 87 4.13 5.38 11.72
N THR A 88 3.19 6.32 11.61
CA THR A 88 2.34 6.48 10.43
C THR A 88 2.24 7.94 9.98
N GLY A 89 1.41 8.24 8.99
CA GLY A 89 1.28 9.58 8.42
C GLY A 89 2.40 9.87 7.41
N SER A 90 3.17 10.94 7.62
CA SER A 90 4.14 11.47 6.63
C SER A 90 3.47 11.74 5.26
N ILE A 91 2.30 12.37 5.30
CA ILE A 91 1.51 12.71 4.12
C ILE A 91 2.19 13.90 3.42
N GLY A 92 2.94 13.60 2.36
CA GLY A 92 3.69 14.58 1.58
C GLY A 92 4.50 13.93 0.48
N VAL A 93 4.93 14.74 -0.48
CA VAL A 93 5.79 14.32 -1.59
C VAL A 93 7.04 15.19 -1.58
N MET A 94 8.20 14.55 -1.73
CA MET A 94 9.46 15.24 -1.99
C MET A 94 9.82 15.05 -3.46
N ALA A 95 10.00 16.15 -4.17
CA ALA A 95 10.56 16.20 -5.51
C ALA A 95 11.74 17.16 -5.48
N GLY A 96 12.86 16.78 -6.08
CA GLY A 96 14.07 17.59 -6.05
C GLY A 96 15.02 17.23 -7.20
N LYS A 97 15.82 18.21 -7.60
CA LYS A 97 16.92 18.04 -8.55
C LYS A 97 18.21 18.01 -7.74
N LEU A 98 18.98 16.92 -7.86
CA LEU A 98 20.34 16.89 -7.32
C LEU A 98 21.18 17.87 -8.11
N VAL A 99 21.64 18.93 -7.46
CA VAL A 99 22.63 19.85 -7.99
C VAL A 99 23.92 19.57 -7.23
N ALA A 100 24.94 19.08 -7.92
CA ALA A 100 26.28 19.01 -7.35
C ALA A 100 26.79 20.45 -7.24
N ALA A 101 27.15 20.88 -6.03
CA ALA A 101 27.95 22.07 -5.87
C ALA A 101 29.34 21.74 -6.43
N THR A 102 29.64 22.28 -7.60
CA THR A 102 30.99 22.32 -8.18
C THR A 102 31.77 23.45 -7.56
#